data_AF-A0A1R0H6G3-F1
#
_entry.id   AF-A0A1R0H6G3-F1
#
_cell.length_a   1.000
_cell.length_b   1.000
_cell.length_c   1.000
_cell.angle_alpha   90.00
_cell.angle_beta   90.00
_cell.angle_gamma   90.00
#
_symmetry.space_group_name_H-M   'P 1'
#
loop_
_entity.id
_entity.type
_entity.pdbx_description
1 polymer ?
#
loop_
_entity_poly.entity_id
_entity_poly.type
_entity_poly.pdbx_seq_one_letter_code
_entity_poly.pdbx_strand_id
1 'polypeptide(L)'
;MIKFKNEISALLNQVDNKIVIDENDPDYYNGPEVTYMDKSLFTRYKRLIFNSEYSRNIDDKQAEIQFRLTYNNRVLDLFRTRNYLIGCGIVLAVGISLSIYFTTFENYHISPFSYECPAGITTPLIPLYTFMFITLAFLVPLIFLTVGFTDAYGMQVELIITMVTTFFLVAGLVIYNQLATPAMLLYATGYVIVLPVFILQQVFLIINPLFKVIKIKKQTGGKVIGKGGNARNAAAISSRKEQFEGLLAYPAGFSRLTKAALETFCPENVEFLKDYQLLKFRVCSLVVSNSNENENIGEEKTDAESDRDTKNSSQTSLDGKMEPSKKVDVDHSSLLVDSVYENEPNPEEEIDMDQLISGELVPPLPITIPEAVYKMGLILDLQMMNDSQGKKERTTPKMTLVPQNLKDDFWKFYIKYIQEDALLAVNIPIKIIAPISDAVKNEKYTLGIFDDALEEVLNSLYTNTYPIMLKTL
;
A
#
# COMPACT_ATOMS: atom_id res chain seq x y z
N MET A 1 5.16 -11.10 3.80
CA MET A 1 5.06 -9.81 3.08
C MET A 1 4.82 -8.64 4.04
N ILE A 2 3.84 -8.71 4.95
CA ILE A 2 3.50 -7.63 5.90
C ILE A 2 4.67 -7.25 6.84
N LYS A 3 5.34 -8.25 7.45
CA LYS A 3 6.50 -8.00 8.32
C LYS A 3 7.63 -7.27 7.57
N PHE A 4 7.86 -7.64 6.30
CA PHE A 4 8.82 -6.97 5.44
C PHE A 4 8.41 -5.52 5.12
N LYS A 5 7.13 -5.26 4.78
CA LYS A 5 6.64 -3.90 4.53
C LYS A 5 6.80 -2.97 5.75
N ASN A 6 6.50 -3.45 6.96
CA ASN A 6 6.68 -2.66 8.18
C ASN A 6 8.17 -2.44 8.50
N GLU A 7 9.02 -3.46 8.32
CA GLU A 7 10.48 -3.33 8.46
C GLU A 7 11.07 -2.35 7.44
N ILE A 8 10.52 -2.30 6.23
CA ILE A 8 10.89 -1.34 5.17
C ILE A 8 10.49 0.08 5.53
N SER A 9 9.24 0.30 5.97
CA SER A 9 8.78 1.64 6.36
C SER A 9 9.61 2.17 7.53
N ALA A 10 9.91 1.34 8.53
CA ALA A 10 10.82 1.72 9.62
C ALA A 10 12.24 2.02 9.12
N LEU A 11 12.72 1.31 8.09
CA LEU A 11 14.02 1.55 7.47
C LEU A 11 14.08 2.84 6.66
N LEU A 12 13.04 3.15 5.88
CA LEU A 12 12.96 4.39 5.12
C LEU A 12 13.02 5.59 6.07
N ASN A 13 12.26 5.54 7.17
CA ASN A 13 12.33 6.56 8.21
C ASN A 13 13.72 6.63 8.88
N GLN A 14 14.43 5.49 9.02
CA GLN A 14 15.81 5.49 9.53
C GLN A 14 16.84 6.03 8.53
N VAL A 15 16.66 5.80 7.24
CA VAL A 15 17.54 6.34 6.18
C VAL A 15 17.42 7.85 6.15
N ASP A 16 16.18 8.37 6.17
CA ASP A 16 15.91 9.80 6.22
C ASP A 16 16.56 10.45 7.46
N ASN A 17 16.57 9.74 8.60
CA ASN A 17 17.22 10.22 9.82
C ASN A 17 18.76 10.03 9.86
N LYS A 18 19.32 9.03 9.15
CA LYS A 18 20.76 8.70 9.22
C LYS A 18 21.63 9.60 8.33
N ILE A 19 21.06 10.24 7.31
CA ILE A 19 21.78 11.23 6.48
C ILE A 19 22.35 12.39 7.34
N VAL A 20 21.91 12.53 8.59
CA VAL A 20 22.32 13.59 9.53
C VAL A 20 23.39 13.14 10.55
N ILE A 21 23.78 11.86 10.62
CA ILE A 21 24.77 11.40 11.61
C ILE A 21 26.21 11.64 11.12
N ASP A 22 26.72 12.81 11.50
CA ASP A 22 28.10 13.27 11.72
C ASP A 22 29.22 12.40 11.08
N GLU A 23 29.80 12.89 9.98
CA GLU A 23 30.96 12.30 9.26
C GLU A 23 32.25 12.22 10.10
N ASN A 24 32.22 12.62 11.37
CA ASN A 24 33.40 12.82 12.21
C ASN A 24 33.76 11.62 13.11
N ASP A 25 33.18 10.43 12.95
CA ASP A 25 33.61 9.24 13.72
C ASP A 25 34.83 8.56 13.03
N PRO A 26 36.05 8.77 13.55
CA PRO A 26 37.28 8.36 12.87
C PRO A 26 37.54 6.84 12.92
N ASP A 27 36.75 6.07 13.67
CA ASP A 27 36.91 4.61 13.79
C ASP A 27 36.07 3.80 12.78
N TYR A 28 35.34 4.46 11.86
CA TYR A 28 34.40 3.76 10.96
C TYR A 28 35.02 3.17 9.68
N TYR A 29 36.25 3.52 9.30
CA TYR A 29 36.85 3.06 8.04
C TYR A 29 38.15 2.29 8.25
N ASN A 30 38.18 1.00 7.87
CA ASN A 30 39.34 0.34 7.21
C ASN A 30 39.14 -1.17 6.87
N GLY A 31 37.91 -1.67 6.82
CA GLY A 31 37.62 -2.97 6.19
C GLY A 31 37.17 -2.78 4.74
N PRO A 32 37.57 -3.63 3.78
CA PRO A 32 36.90 -3.67 2.48
C PRO A 32 35.44 -4.06 2.71
N GLU A 33 34.52 -3.10 2.64
CA GLU A 33 33.09 -3.36 2.77
C GLU A 33 32.63 -4.17 1.56
N VAL A 34 32.54 -5.48 1.74
CA VAL A 34 31.93 -6.39 0.77
C VAL A 34 30.43 -6.12 0.79
N THR A 35 29.92 -5.47 -0.25
CA THR A 35 28.49 -5.15 -0.34
C THR A 35 27.66 -6.44 -0.48
N TYR A 36 26.39 -6.38 -0.11
CA TYR A 36 25.47 -7.51 -0.17
C TYR A 36 25.36 -8.06 -1.60
N MET A 37 25.48 -7.19 -2.59
CA MET A 37 25.43 -7.55 -4.01
C MET A 37 26.69 -8.27 -4.48
N ASP A 38 27.84 -8.08 -3.83
CA ASP A 38 29.10 -8.79 -4.13
C ASP A 38 29.07 -10.25 -3.66
N LYS A 39 28.16 -10.59 -2.75
CA LYS A 39 27.99 -11.98 -2.28
C LYS A 39 27.50 -12.87 -3.42
N SER A 40 28.01 -14.11 -3.48
CA SER A 40 27.57 -15.08 -4.47
C SER A 40 26.04 -15.31 -4.38
N LEU A 41 25.40 -15.59 -5.52
CA LEU A 41 23.95 -15.83 -5.57
C LEU A 41 23.54 -16.91 -4.55
N PHE A 42 24.27 -18.02 -4.48
CA PHE A 42 24.01 -19.09 -3.52
C PHE A 42 23.98 -18.61 -2.06
N THR A 43 24.88 -17.70 -1.69
CA THR A 43 24.92 -17.11 -0.34
C THR A 43 23.69 -16.24 -0.09
N ARG A 44 23.28 -15.43 -1.08
CA ARG A 44 22.05 -14.62 -1.00
C ARG A 44 20.80 -15.48 -0.84
N TYR A 45 20.69 -16.57 -1.61
CA TYR A 45 19.60 -17.54 -1.47
C TYR A 45 19.61 -18.27 -0.13
N LYS A 46 20.79 -18.69 0.35
CA LYS A 46 20.92 -19.31 1.66
C LYS A 46 20.42 -18.36 2.74
N ARG A 47 20.79 -17.08 2.71
CA ARG A 47 20.28 -16.07 3.65
C ARG A 47 18.77 -15.88 3.57
N LEU A 48 18.20 -15.88 2.36
CA LEU A 48 16.74 -15.84 2.14
C LEU A 48 16.03 -17.06 2.77
N ILE A 49 16.52 -18.27 2.53
CA ILE A 49 15.89 -19.53 3.02
C ILE A 49 16.00 -19.65 4.53
N PHE A 50 17.17 -19.34 5.10
CA PHE A 50 17.40 -19.44 6.55
C PHE A 50 16.96 -18.21 7.34
N ASN A 51 16.40 -17.21 6.67
CA ASN A 51 15.98 -15.93 7.26
C ASN A 51 17.06 -15.35 8.21
N SER A 52 18.30 -15.27 7.73
CA SER A 52 19.41 -14.77 8.56
C SER A 52 19.18 -13.32 8.97
N GLU A 53 19.73 -12.93 10.13
CA GLU A 53 19.74 -11.53 10.58
C GLU A 53 20.36 -10.61 9.51
N TYR A 54 19.78 -9.42 9.42
CA TYR A 54 20.21 -8.39 8.48
C TYR A 54 21.59 -7.83 8.84
N SER A 55 22.28 -7.30 7.83
CA SER A 55 23.49 -6.49 8.08
C SER A 55 23.16 -5.26 8.94
N ARG A 56 24.15 -4.80 9.71
CA ARG A 56 24.06 -3.51 10.43
C ARG A 56 24.23 -2.32 9.49
N ASN A 57 24.93 -2.50 8.37
CA ASN A 57 25.04 -1.48 7.33
C ASN A 57 23.65 -1.34 6.65
N ILE A 58 23.16 -0.10 6.57
CA ILE A 58 21.81 0.22 6.11
C ILE A 58 21.66 -0.04 4.61
N ASP A 59 22.66 0.30 3.80
CA ASP A 59 22.64 0.08 2.35
C ASP A 59 22.60 -1.42 2.03
N ASP A 60 23.41 -2.18 2.76
CA ASP A 60 23.44 -3.64 2.67
C ASP A 60 22.10 -4.27 3.08
N LYS A 61 21.47 -3.73 4.12
CA LYS A 61 20.17 -4.17 4.61
C LYS A 61 19.06 -3.82 3.61
N GLN A 62 19.08 -2.63 3.02
CA GLN A 62 18.14 -2.21 1.98
C GLN A 62 18.26 -3.09 0.74
N ALA A 63 19.49 -3.32 0.26
CA ALA A 63 19.76 -4.20 -0.87
C ALA A 63 19.30 -5.65 -0.61
N GLU A 64 19.53 -6.16 0.62
CA GLU A 64 19.04 -7.48 1.03
C GLU A 64 17.52 -7.54 1.03
N ILE A 65 16.84 -6.53 1.56
CA ILE A 65 15.38 -6.48 1.60
C ILE A 65 14.77 -6.37 0.20
N GLN A 66 15.30 -5.50 -0.66
CA GLN A 66 14.87 -5.41 -2.06
C GLN A 66 15.03 -6.76 -2.76
N PHE A 67 16.19 -7.42 -2.61
CA PHE A 67 16.41 -8.76 -3.15
C PHE A 67 15.36 -9.77 -2.65
N ARG A 68 15.09 -9.81 -1.34
CA ARG A 68 14.08 -10.71 -0.76
C ARG A 68 12.68 -10.42 -1.32
N LEU A 69 12.33 -9.15 -1.54
CA LEU A 69 11.03 -8.73 -2.02
C LEU A 69 10.84 -9.06 -3.50
N THR A 70 11.81 -8.70 -4.35
CA THR A 70 11.82 -9.05 -5.78
C THR A 70 11.76 -10.56 -5.98
N TYR A 71 12.53 -11.33 -5.20
CA TYR A 71 12.55 -12.78 -5.36
C TYR A 71 11.24 -13.43 -4.90
N ASN A 72 10.67 -12.99 -3.78
CA ASN A 72 9.37 -13.47 -3.32
C ASN A 72 8.25 -13.11 -4.31
N ASN A 73 8.27 -11.91 -4.90
CA ASN A 73 7.33 -11.52 -5.95
C ASN A 73 7.49 -12.39 -7.19
N ARG A 74 8.73 -12.68 -7.61
CA ARG A 74 9.01 -13.57 -8.73
C ARG A 74 8.53 -14.99 -8.49
N VAL A 75 8.70 -15.50 -7.27
CA VAL A 75 8.16 -16.81 -6.86
C VAL A 75 6.64 -16.79 -6.86
N LEU A 76 6.01 -15.76 -6.32
CA LEU A 76 4.55 -15.58 -6.34
C LEU A 76 4.00 -15.49 -7.78
N ASP A 77 4.69 -14.79 -8.68
CA ASP A 77 4.33 -14.74 -10.11
C ASP A 77 4.51 -16.10 -10.78
N LEU A 78 5.51 -16.88 -10.37
CA LEU A 78 5.67 -18.28 -10.78
C LEU A 78 4.48 -19.14 -10.32
N PHE A 79 3.88 -18.83 -9.18
CA PHE A 79 2.67 -19.47 -8.67
C PHE A 79 1.36 -18.77 -9.06
N ARG A 80 1.41 -17.75 -9.92
CA ARG A 80 0.20 -17.05 -10.39
C ARG A 80 -0.72 -18.02 -11.12
N THR A 81 -2.03 -17.74 -11.07
CA THR A 81 -3.13 -18.64 -11.43
C THR A 81 -2.92 -19.50 -12.68
N ARG A 82 -2.30 -18.96 -13.74
CA ARG A 82 -1.99 -19.72 -14.97
C ARG A 82 -0.95 -20.82 -14.76
N ASN A 83 0.15 -20.51 -14.08
CA ASN A 83 1.24 -21.45 -13.85
C ASN A 83 0.87 -22.47 -12.75
N TYR A 84 0.07 -22.04 -11.76
CA TYR A 84 -0.49 -22.95 -10.76
C TYR A 84 -1.36 -24.04 -11.40
N LEU A 85 -2.24 -23.68 -12.35
CA LEU A 85 -3.06 -24.65 -13.08
C LEU A 85 -2.22 -25.64 -13.89
N ILE A 86 -1.15 -25.16 -14.54
CA ILE A 86 -0.21 -26.02 -15.27
C ILE A 86 0.49 -26.98 -14.31
N GLY A 87 0.97 -26.48 -13.15
CA GLY A 87 1.58 -27.30 -12.12
C GLY A 87 0.63 -28.39 -11.60
N CYS A 88 -0.62 -28.03 -11.29
CA CYS A 88 -1.65 -28.99 -10.90
C CYS A 88 -1.90 -30.04 -11.99
N GLY A 89 -1.92 -29.65 -13.26
CA GLY A 89 -2.06 -30.57 -14.39
C GLY A 89 -0.91 -31.58 -14.49
N ILE A 90 0.34 -31.13 -14.30
CA ILE A 90 1.52 -31.99 -14.28
C ILE A 90 1.47 -32.95 -13.11
N VAL A 91 1.17 -32.47 -11.89
CA VAL A 91 1.06 -33.32 -10.69
C VAL A 91 -0.05 -34.36 -10.85
N LEU A 92 -1.19 -33.98 -11.44
CA LEU A 92 -2.29 -34.90 -11.73
C LEU A 92 -1.86 -35.95 -12.76
N ALA A 93 -1.19 -35.56 -13.84
CA ALA A 93 -0.69 -36.48 -14.85
C ALA A 93 0.31 -37.48 -14.24
N VAL A 94 1.27 -36.99 -13.45
CA VAL A 94 2.23 -37.84 -12.72
C VAL A 94 1.51 -38.78 -11.74
N GLY A 95 0.51 -38.29 -11.02
CA GLY A 95 -0.31 -39.09 -10.11
C GLY A 95 -1.07 -40.20 -10.83
N ILE A 96 -1.66 -39.91 -11.99
CA ILE A 96 -2.32 -40.90 -12.84
C ILE A 96 -1.31 -41.91 -13.38
N SER A 97 -0.17 -41.46 -13.90
CA SER A 97 0.88 -42.34 -14.42
C SER A 97 1.46 -43.26 -13.35
N LEU A 98 1.70 -42.75 -12.13
CA LEU A 98 2.11 -43.55 -10.99
C LEU A 98 1.03 -44.55 -10.59
N SER A 99 -0.24 -44.14 -10.59
CA SER A 99 -1.36 -45.05 -10.30
C SER A 99 -1.44 -46.18 -11.32
N ILE A 100 -1.34 -45.87 -12.62
CA ILE A 100 -1.28 -46.87 -13.70
C ILE A 100 -0.05 -47.78 -13.52
N TYR A 101 1.12 -47.21 -13.22
CA TYR A 101 2.33 -47.99 -12.98
C TYR A 101 2.16 -48.94 -11.78
N PHE A 102 1.58 -48.49 -10.68
CA PHE A 102 1.34 -49.34 -9.51
C PHE A 102 0.34 -50.46 -9.81
N THR A 103 -0.63 -50.26 -10.71
CA THR A 103 -1.51 -51.37 -11.15
C THR A 103 -0.80 -52.49 -11.90
N THR A 104 0.44 -52.27 -12.37
CA THR A 104 1.23 -53.30 -13.06
C THR A 104 2.05 -54.20 -12.13
N PHE A 105 2.14 -53.89 -10.84
CA PHE A 105 2.84 -54.77 -9.88
C PHE A 105 1.93 -55.90 -9.43
N GLU A 106 2.41 -57.16 -9.48
CA GLU A 106 1.64 -58.35 -9.10
C GLU A 106 1.05 -58.28 -7.68
N ASN A 107 1.72 -57.60 -6.74
CA ASN A 107 1.22 -57.40 -5.37
C ASN A 107 0.07 -56.38 -5.26
N TYR A 108 -0.13 -55.56 -6.28
CA TYR A 108 -1.17 -54.53 -6.40
C TYR A 108 -2.11 -54.79 -7.58
N HIS A 109 -1.97 -55.94 -8.25
CA HIS A 109 -2.97 -56.40 -9.18
C HIS A 109 -4.29 -56.46 -8.43
N ILE A 110 -5.30 -55.78 -8.98
CA ILE A 110 -6.69 -55.93 -8.60
C ILE A 110 -7.08 -57.35 -9.04
N SER A 111 -6.63 -58.36 -8.30
CA SER A 111 -7.14 -59.71 -8.39
C SER A 111 -8.65 -59.63 -8.13
N PRO A 112 -9.50 -60.26 -8.96
CA PRO A 112 -10.93 -60.22 -8.74
C PRO A 112 -11.23 -60.67 -7.31
N PHE A 113 -11.99 -59.83 -6.61
CA PHE A 113 -12.54 -60.08 -5.29
C PHE A 113 -12.98 -61.54 -5.21
N SER A 114 -12.29 -62.35 -4.40
CA SER A 114 -12.92 -63.54 -3.85
C SER A 114 -14.19 -63.05 -3.14
N TYR A 115 -15.34 -63.56 -3.56
CA TYR A 115 -16.65 -63.27 -2.96
C TYR A 115 -16.74 -63.61 -1.46
N GLU A 116 -15.68 -64.18 -0.90
CA GLU A 116 -15.42 -64.30 0.54
C GLU A 116 -14.40 -63.25 0.98
N CYS A 117 -14.70 -61.98 0.77
CA CYS A 117 -14.11 -60.96 1.62
C CYS A 117 -14.99 -60.93 2.87
N PRO A 118 -14.54 -61.39 4.06
CA PRO A 118 -15.28 -61.17 5.29
C PRO A 118 -15.15 -59.69 5.62
N ALA A 119 -15.86 -58.84 4.87
CA ALA A 119 -16.15 -57.45 5.19
C ALA A 119 -17.13 -57.34 6.36
N GLY A 120 -17.16 -58.35 7.24
CA GLY A 120 -17.52 -58.12 8.62
C GLY A 120 -16.50 -57.16 9.21
N ILE A 121 -16.94 -56.36 10.18
CA ILE A 121 -16.05 -55.53 10.99
C ILE A 121 -15.07 -56.48 11.67
N THR A 122 -13.93 -56.74 11.03
CA THR A 122 -12.90 -57.57 11.63
C THR A 122 -12.27 -56.75 12.75
N THR A 123 -12.06 -57.39 13.90
CA THR A 123 -11.46 -56.77 15.10
C THR A 123 -10.23 -55.89 14.82
N PRO A 124 -9.32 -56.20 13.86
CA PRO A 124 -8.19 -55.31 13.53
C PRO A 124 -8.55 -53.97 12.85
N LEU A 125 -9.73 -53.84 12.24
CA LEU A 125 -10.16 -52.62 11.55
C LEU A 125 -10.87 -51.62 12.49
N ILE A 126 -11.37 -52.08 13.64
CA ILE A 126 -12.06 -51.24 14.62
C ILE A 126 -11.19 -50.06 15.09
N PRO A 127 -9.91 -50.25 15.49
CA PRO A 127 -9.06 -49.15 15.94
C PRO A 127 -8.82 -48.09 14.86
N LEU A 128 -8.70 -48.49 13.59
CA LEU A 128 -8.53 -47.57 12.46
C LEU A 128 -9.79 -46.70 12.28
N TYR A 129 -10.98 -47.30 12.28
CA TYR A 129 -12.24 -46.57 12.18
C TYR A 129 -12.48 -45.68 13.40
N THR A 130 -12.13 -46.15 14.60
CA THR A 130 -12.18 -45.34 15.82
C THR A 130 -11.23 -44.14 15.72
N PHE A 131 -10.00 -44.32 15.24
CA PHE A 131 -9.06 -43.22 15.04
C PHE A 131 -9.53 -42.23 13.97
N MET A 132 -10.05 -42.71 12.84
CA MET A 132 -10.64 -41.87 11.80
C MET A 132 -11.83 -41.06 12.31
N PHE A 133 -12.72 -41.70 13.08
CA PHE A 133 -13.85 -41.04 13.70
C PHE A 133 -13.40 -39.98 14.72
N ILE A 134 -12.43 -40.30 15.58
CA ILE A 134 -11.85 -39.33 16.54
C ILE A 134 -11.23 -38.16 15.79
N THR A 135 -10.44 -38.43 14.75
CA THR A 135 -9.78 -37.37 13.96
C THR A 135 -10.81 -36.47 13.29
N LEU A 136 -11.86 -37.04 12.70
CA LEU A 136 -12.97 -36.29 12.11
C LEU A 136 -13.74 -35.48 13.17
N ALA A 137 -14.00 -36.08 14.33
CA ALA A 137 -14.71 -35.46 15.45
C ALA A 137 -13.92 -34.31 16.08
N PHE A 138 -12.57 -34.34 16.07
CA PHE A 138 -11.72 -33.21 16.46
C PHE A 138 -11.59 -32.13 15.39
N LEU A 139 -11.73 -32.51 14.12
CA LEU A 139 -11.66 -31.59 12.98
C LEU A 139 -12.83 -30.61 12.96
N VAL A 140 -14.03 -31.07 13.36
CA VAL A 140 -15.24 -30.23 13.41
C VAL A 140 -15.10 -29.07 14.41
N PRO A 141 -14.74 -29.28 15.70
CA PRO A 141 -14.44 -28.21 16.64
C PRO A 141 -13.32 -27.28 16.19
N LEU A 142 -12.25 -27.79 15.55
CA LEU A 142 -11.17 -26.97 15.00
C LEU A 142 -11.68 -26.01 13.92
N ILE A 143 -12.55 -26.49 13.02
CA ILE A 143 -13.23 -25.61 12.05
C ILE A 143 -14.11 -24.58 12.77
N PHE A 144 -14.89 -24.98 13.79
CA PHE A 144 -15.73 -24.03 14.52
C PHE A 144 -14.94 -22.97 15.30
N LEU A 145 -13.80 -23.34 15.88
CA LEU A 145 -12.90 -22.40 16.56
C LEU A 145 -12.33 -21.36 15.60
N THR A 146 -12.06 -21.73 14.34
CA THR A 146 -11.59 -20.77 13.32
C THR A 146 -12.65 -19.79 12.84
N VAL A 147 -13.95 -20.09 12.99
CA VAL A 147 -15.04 -19.19 12.54
C VAL A 147 -15.15 -17.93 13.41
N GLY A 148 -14.66 -17.96 14.66
CA GLY A 148 -14.79 -16.85 15.61
C GLY A 148 -13.66 -15.81 15.59
N PHE A 149 -12.53 -16.09 14.94
CA PHE A 149 -11.38 -15.17 14.98
C PHE A 149 -11.51 -14.06 13.94
N THR A 150 -11.61 -12.82 14.43
CA THR A 150 -11.62 -11.59 13.63
C THR A 150 -10.21 -11.04 13.45
N ASP A 151 -9.28 -11.87 12.99
CA ASP A 151 -8.07 -11.34 12.35
C ASP A 151 -8.46 -10.87 10.94
N ALA A 152 -7.87 -9.81 10.41
CA ALA A 152 -8.38 -9.08 9.24
C ALA A 152 -8.53 -9.94 7.97
N TYR A 153 -7.93 -11.14 7.96
CA TYR A 153 -8.29 -12.21 7.03
C TYR A 153 -8.55 -13.59 7.66
N GLY A 154 -8.29 -13.81 8.95
CA GLY A 154 -8.29 -15.13 9.59
C GLY A 154 -7.15 -16.06 9.15
N MET A 155 -6.35 -15.64 8.16
CA MET A 155 -5.34 -16.47 7.51
C MET A 155 -4.20 -16.89 8.43
N GLN A 156 -3.76 -16.06 9.38
CA GLN A 156 -2.62 -16.42 10.23
C GLN A 156 -2.94 -17.58 11.17
N VAL A 157 -4.09 -17.51 11.86
CA VAL A 157 -4.55 -18.57 12.77
C VAL A 157 -4.89 -19.84 11.99
N GLU A 158 -5.55 -19.72 10.83
CA GLU A 158 -5.82 -20.85 9.92
C GLU A 158 -4.51 -21.52 9.46
N LEU A 159 -3.47 -20.74 9.14
CA LEU A 159 -2.17 -21.25 8.72
C LEU A 159 -1.40 -21.93 9.87
N ILE A 160 -1.44 -21.36 11.08
CA ILE A 160 -0.81 -21.98 12.25
C ILE A 160 -1.49 -23.32 12.58
N ILE A 161 -2.82 -23.35 12.60
CA ILE A 161 -3.59 -24.58 12.87
C ILE A 161 -3.31 -25.65 11.82
N THR A 162 -3.31 -25.28 10.54
CA THR A 162 -3.00 -26.22 9.46
C THR A 162 -1.57 -26.74 9.57
N MET A 163 -0.57 -25.90 9.84
CA MET A 163 0.82 -26.32 10.00
C MET A 163 1.00 -27.29 11.18
N VAL A 164 0.45 -26.95 12.34
CA VAL A 164 0.54 -27.79 13.55
C VAL A 164 -0.16 -29.14 13.34
N THR A 165 -1.38 -29.12 12.79
CA THR A 165 -2.15 -30.34 12.52
C THR A 165 -1.46 -31.22 11.48
N THR A 166 -0.89 -30.60 10.43
CA THR A 166 -0.11 -31.32 9.40
C THR A 166 1.09 -32.02 10.02
N PHE A 167 1.85 -31.34 10.88
CA PHE A 167 3.01 -31.92 11.55
C PHE A 167 2.65 -33.20 12.32
N PHE A 168 1.62 -33.15 13.17
CA PHE A 168 1.20 -34.31 13.96
C PHE A 168 0.67 -35.47 13.10
N LEU A 169 -0.15 -35.19 12.08
CA LEU A 169 -0.72 -36.23 11.24
C LEU A 169 0.30 -36.85 10.29
N VAL A 170 1.28 -36.08 9.80
CA VAL A 170 2.41 -36.62 9.02
C VAL A 170 3.33 -37.46 9.90
N ALA A 171 3.61 -37.04 11.15
CA ALA A 171 4.34 -37.87 12.10
C ALA A 171 3.58 -39.17 12.40
N GLY A 172 2.26 -39.10 12.57
CA GLY A 172 1.38 -40.26 12.72
C GLY A 172 1.44 -41.21 11.53
N LEU A 173 1.46 -40.70 10.30
CA LEU A 173 1.68 -41.48 9.07
C LEU A 173 3.00 -42.26 9.11
N VAL A 174 4.10 -41.59 9.47
CA VAL A 174 5.43 -42.21 9.51
C VAL A 174 5.47 -43.32 10.57
N ILE A 175 4.97 -43.04 11.77
CA ILE A 175 4.93 -44.00 12.87
C ILE A 175 4.05 -45.20 12.49
N TYR A 176 2.87 -44.96 11.93
CA TYR A 176 1.96 -46.02 11.50
C TYR A 176 2.59 -46.89 10.42
N ASN A 177 3.21 -46.30 9.39
CA ASN A 177 3.84 -47.09 8.33
C ASN A 177 5.05 -47.90 8.82
N GLN A 178 5.72 -47.48 9.88
CA GLN A 178 6.81 -48.26 10.48
C GLN A 178 6.31 -49.40 11.38
N LEU A 179 5.19 -49.21 12.07
CA LEU A 179 4.66 -50.20 13.02
C LEU A 179 3.65 -51.17 12.39
N ALA A 180 3.00 -50.79 11.28
CA ALA A 180 1.97 -51.58 10.65
C ALA A 180 2.55 -52.81 9.94
N THR A 181 1.91 -53.96 10.16
CA THR A 181 2.26 -55.19 9.43
C THR A 181 1.88 -55.07 7.95
N PRO A 182 2.54 -55.82 7.04
CA PRO A 182 2.24 -55.78 5.61
C PRO A 182 0.76 -56.06 5.29
N ALA A 183 0.11 -56.95 6.04
CA ALA A 183 -1.32 -57.22 5.90
C ALA A 183 -2.18 -55.99 6.25
N MET A 184 -1.84 -55.25 7.32
CA MET A 184 -2.54 -54.01 7.68
C MET A 184 -2.31 -52.89 6.66
N LEU A 185 -1.09 -52.77 6.14
CA LEU A 185 -0.75 -51.80 5.09
C LEU A 185 -1.50 -52.06 3.78
N LEU A 186 -1.82 -53.32 3.48
CA LEU A 186 -2.61 -53.71 2.32
C LEU A 186 -4.07 -53.25 2.42
N TYR A 187 -4.64 -53.23 3.63
CA TYR A 187 -6.01 -52.75 3.87
C TYR A 187 -6.10 -51.24 4.04
N ALA A 188 -5.16 -50.66 4.79
CA ALA A 188 -5.14 -49.23 5.09
C ALA A 188 -3.70 -48.74 5.15
N THR A 189 -3.30 -48.04 4.09
CA THR A 189 -2.03 -47.31 4.09
C THR A 189 -2.12 -46.16 5.11
N GLY A 190 -0.98 -45.73 5.65
CA GLY A 190 -0.98 -44.61 6.59
C GLY A 190 -1.49 -43.29 6.00
N TYR A 191 -1.71 -43.20 4.68
CA TYR A 191 -2.35 -42.04 4.04
C TYR A 191 -3.73 -41.73 4.61
N VAL A 192 -4.42 -42.72 5.17
CA VAL A 192 -5.69 -42.55 5.89
C VAL A 192 -5.54 -41.53 7.04
N ILE A 193 -4.37 -41.46 7.69
CA ILE A 193 -4.07 -40.52 8.79
C ILE A 193 -3.88 -39.08 8.27
N VAL A 194 -3.36 -38.91 7.06
CA VAL A 194 -3.08 -37.57 6.49
C VAL A 194 -4.25 -37.02 5.68
N LEU A 195 -5.16 -37.88 5.22
CA LEU A 195 -6.34 -37.47 4.44
C LEU A 195 -7.17 -36.32 5.09
N PRO A 196 -7.41 -36.30 6.41
CA PRO A 196 -8.05 -35.17 7.08
C PRO A 196 -7.31 -33.83 6.93
N VAL A 197 -5.96 -33.84 6.87
CA VAL A 197 -5.16 -32.63 6.63
C VAL A 197 -5.49 -32.03 5.28
N PHE A 198 -5.54 -32.85 4.23
CA PHE A 198 -5.82 -32.36 2.87
C PHE A 198 -7.23 -31.77 2.76
N ILE A 199 -8.22 -32.39 3.41
CA ILE A 199 -9.58 -31.85 3.47
C ILE A 199 -9.59 -30.51 4.20
N LEU A 200 -8.92 -30.41 5.34
CA LEU A 200 -8.85 -29.21 6.17
C LEU A 200 -8.11 -28.08 5.43
N GLN A 201 -7.01 -28.38 4.74
CA GLN A 201 -6.32 -27.45 3.86
C GLN A 201 -7.22 -26.97 2.70
N GLN A 202 -7.96 -27.87 2.05
CA GLN A 202 -8.89 -27.50 0.99
C GLN A 202 -10.01 -26.58 1.49
N VAL A 203 -10.55 -26.86 2.68
CA VAL A 203 -11.60 -26.05 3.31
C VAL A 203 -11.07 -24.65 3.63
N PHE A 204 -9.90 -24.54 4.26
CA PHE A 204 -9.36 -23.24 4.67
C PHE A 204 -8.74 -22.43 3.53
N LEU A 205 -8.02 -23.05 2.60
CA LEU A 205 -7.35 -22.32 1.52
C LEU A 205 -8.27 -21.95 0.37
N ILE A 206 -9.28 -22.77 0.08
CA ILE A 206 -10.12 -22.59 -1.11
C ILE A 206 -11.56 -22.27 -0.73
N ILE A 207 -12.20 -23.07 0.13
CA ILE A 207 -13.64 -22.92 0.38
C ILE A 207 -13.93 -21.67 1.21
N ASN A 208 -13.23 -21.47 2.33
CA ASN A 208 -13.49 -20.34 3.24
C ASN A 208 -13.28 -18.96 2.59
N PRO A 209 -12.16 -18.70 1.86
CA PRO A 209 -11.96 -17.43 1.18
C PRO A 209 -13.01 -17.20 0.10
N LEU A 210 -13.41 -18.25 -0.63
CA LEU A 210 -14.41 -18.15 -1.69
C LEU A 210 -15.80 -17.85 -1.13
N PHE A 211 -16.18 -18.45 0.01
CA PHE A 211 -17.39 -18.07 0.75
C PHE A 211 -17.36 -16.63 1.26
N LYS A 212 -16.22 -16.17 1.81
CA LYS A 212 -16.03 -14.77 2.23
C LYS A 212 -16.20 -13.82 1.03
N VAL A 213 -15.57 -14.10 -0.11
CA VAL A 213 -15.72 -13.30 -1.34
C VAL A 213 -17.17 -13.30 -1.84
N ILE A 214 -17.87 -14.43 -1.83
CA ILE A 214 -19.30 -14.48 -2.20
C ILE A 214 -20.15 -13.67 -1.23
N LYS A 215 -19.88 -13.75 0.08
CA LYS A 215 -20.61 -12.99 1.10
C LYS A 215 -20.37 -11.49 0.95
N ILE A 216 -19.13 -11.08 0.69
CA ILE A 216 -18.78 -9.69 0.35
C ILE A 216 -19.51 -9.29 -0.93
N LYS A 217 -19.48 -10.07 -2.00
CA LYS A 217 -20.26 -9.79 -3.22
C LYS A 217 -21.77 -9.71 -2.99
N LYS A 218 -22.34 -10.44 -2.03
CA LYS A 218 -23.75 -10.28 -1.66
C LYS A 218 -24.00 -8.97 -0.90
N GLN A 219 -23.06 -8.56 -0.04
CA GLN A 219 -23.14 -7.30 0.70
C GLN A 219 -22.87 -6.07 -0.18
N THR A 220 -21.93 -6.18 -1.13
CA THR A 220 -21.49 -5.08 -2.01
C THR A 220 -22.20 -5.09 -3.37
N GLY A 221 -22.59 -6.26 -3.89
CA GLY A 221 -23.12 -6.47 -5.24
C GLY A 221 -24.62 -6.79 -5.34
N GLY A 222 -25.37 -6.73 -4.24
CA GLY A 222 -26.83 -6.93 -4.26
C GLY A 222 -27.66 -5.68 -4.57
N LYS A 223 -27.05 -4.52 -4.80
CA LYS A 223 -27.82 -3.26 -4.92
C LYS A 223 -27.28 -2.19 -5.87
N VAL A 224 -26.38 -2.54 -6.79
CA VAL A 224 -25.89 -1.58 -7.79
C VAL A 224 -25.92 -2.25 -9.16
N ILE A 225 -26.64 -1.61 -10.09
CA ILE A 225 -26.80 -1.92 -11.53
C ILE A 225 -27.95 -2.89 -11.89
N GLY A 226 -29.08 -2.80 -11.18
CA GLY A 226 -30.40 -3.05 -11.77
C GLY A 226 -31.01 -1.72 -12.18
N LYS A 227 -31.08 -1.44 -13.49
CA LYS A 227 -31.72 -0.26 -14.08
C LYS A 227 -33.14 -0.05 -13.49
N GLY A 228 -33.31 1.02 -12.74
CA GLY A 228 -34.63 1.55 -12.38
C GLY A 228 -34.97 1.46 -10.89
N GLY A 229 -34.84 2.59 -10.20
CA GLY A 229 -35.58 2.83 -8.95
C GLY A 229 -34.74 2.80 -7.68
N ASN A 230 -34.15 3.95 -7.30
CA ASN A 230 -34.39 4.62 -6.00
C ASN A 230 -33.36 5.73 -5.77
N ALA A 231 -33.73 6.97 -6.14
CA ALA A 231 -32.98 8.18 -5.81
C ALA A 231 -32.68 8.34 -4.31
N ARG A 232 -33.46 7.69 -3.43
CA ARG A 232 -33.25 7.72 -1.97
C ARG A 232 -31.94 7.08 -1.50
N ASN A 233 -31.38 6.11 -2.21
CA ASN A 233 -30.10 5.50 -1.82
C ASN A 233 -28.89 6.33 -2.26
N ALA A 234 -29.01 7.12 -3.33
CA ALA A 234 -27.94 7.99 -3.80
C ALA A 234 -27.61 9.09 -2.79
N ALA A 235 -28.63 9.69 -2.16
CA ALA A 235 -28.45 10.69 -1.11
C ALA A 235 -27.70 10.13 0.11
N ALA A 236 -28.03 8.90 0.55
CA ALA A 236 -27.36 8.25 1.67
C ALA A 236 -25.89 7.88 1.33
N ILE A 237 -25.60 7.46 0.10
CA ILE A 237 -24.22 7.18 -0.35
C ILE A 237 -23.41 8.47 -0.42
N SER A 238 -23.99 9.56 -0.95
CA SER A 238 -23.36 10.88 -0.96
C SER A 238 -22.98 11.32 0.45
N SER A 239 -23.89 11.16 1.43
CA SER A 239 -23.62 11.53 2.82
C SER A 239 -22.49 10.72 3.46
N ARG A 240 -22.32 9.45 3.08
CA ARG A 240 -21.22 8.61 3.62
C ARG A 240 -19.87 8.97 3.02
N LYS A 241 -19.85 9.30 1.72
CA LYS A 241 -18.63 9.76 1.06
C LYS A 241 -18.19 11.10 1.64
N GLU A 242 -19.13 12.02 1.83
CA GLU A 242 -18.88 13.32 2.47
C GLU A 242 -18.39 13.16 3.92
N GLN A 243 -18.96 12.22 4.70
CA GLN A 243 -18.45 11.88 6.02
C GLN A 243 -17.02 11.32 5.98
N PHE A 244 -16.70 10.49 4.98
CA PHE A 244 -15.35 9.99 4.80
C PHE A 244 -14.37 11.11 4.45
N GLU A 245 -14.73 11.99 3.52
CA GLU A 245 -13.93 13.16 3.13
C GLU A 245 -13.74 14.12 4.32
N GLY A 246 -14.80 14.39 5.10
CA GLY A 246 -14.71 15.20 6.32
C GLY A 246 -13.84 14.55 7.41
N LEU A 247 -13.80 13.21 7.46
CA LEU A 247 -12.93 12.47 8.37
C LEU A 247 -11.45 12.57 7.96
N LEU A 248 -11.14 12.69 6.67
CA LEU A 248 -9.77 12.91 6.19
C LEU A 248 -9.23 14.30 6.53
N ALA A 249 -10.10 15.29 6.74
CA ALA A 249 -9.71 16.64 7.17
C ALA A 249 -9.50 16.75 8.70
N TYR A 250 -9.79 15.70 9.47
CA TYR A 250 -9.65 15.71 10.92
C TYR A 250 -8.49 14.81 11.38
N PRO A 251 -7.44 15.33 12.05
CA PRO A 251 -6.24 14.56 12.40
C PRO A 251 -6.52 13.28 13.20
N ALA A 252 -7.42 13.35 14.20
CA ALA A 252 -7.77 12.15 14.97
C ALA A 252 -8.62 11.15 14.16
N GLY A 253 -9.40 11.63 13.18
CA GLY A 253 -10.11 10.80 12.22
C GLY A 253 -9.14 10.06 11.31
N PHE A 254 -8.17 10.79 10.76
CA PHE A 254 -7.09 10.26 9.94
C PHE A 254 -6.21 9.25 10.71
N SER A 255 -5.91 9.51 11.98
CA SER A 255 -5.18 8.58 12.86
C SER A 255 -5.94 7.26 13.05
N ARG A 256 -7.26 7.31 13.22
CA ARG A 256 -8.10 6.09 13.30
C ARG A 256 -8.14 5.35 11.98
N LEU A 257 -8.21 6.07 10.85
CA LEU A 257 -8.14 5.48 9.52
C LEU A 257 -6.78 4.80 9.29
N THR A 258 -5.69 5.41 9.75
CA THR A 258 -4.33 4.83 9.72
C THR A 258 -4.28 3.51 10.48
N LYS A 259 -4.83 3.48 11.70
CA LYS A 259 -4.91 2.25 12.49
C LYS A 259 -5.74 1.17 11.79
N ALA A 260 -6.91 1.54 11.25
CA ALA A 260 -7.73 0.61 10.49
C ALA A 260 -7.02 0.12 9.22
N ALA A 261 -6.25 0.96 8.52
CA ALA A 261 -5.49 0.57 7.35
C ALA A 261 -4.37 -0.44 7.68
N LEU A 262 -3.72 -0.28 8.84
CA LEU A 262 -2.78 -1.26 9.37
C LEU A 262 -3.46 -2.59 9.66
N GLU A 263 -4.64 -2.56 10.28
CA GLU A 263 -5.46 -3.76 10.52
C GLU A 263 -5.87 -4.41 9.19
N THR A 264 -6.25 -3.64 8.17
CA THR A 264 -6.65 -4.16 6.86
C THR A 264 -5.51 -4.44 5.89
N PHE A 265 -4.26 -4.36 6.37
CA PHE A 265 -3.05 -4.61 5.57
C PHE A 265 -2.93 -3.75 4.31
N CYS A 266 -3.39 -2.50 4.37
CA CYS A 266 -3.19 -1.50 3.31
C CYS A 266 -2.61 -0.17 3.83
N PRO A 267 -1.55 -0.19 4.68
CA PRO A 267 -0.93 1.04 5.18
C PRO A 267 -0.38 1.94 4.06
N GLU A 268 0.01 1.35 2.91
CA GLU A 268 0.51 2.09 1.75
C GLU A 268 -0.48 3.17 1.26
N ASN A 269 -1.79 2.92 1.35
CA ASN A 269 -2.79 3.87 0.87
C ASN A 269 -2.85 5.11 1.77
N VAL A 270 -2.66 4.95 3.08
CA VAL A 270 -2.69 6.08 4.01
C VAL A 270 -1.37 6.84 3.96
N GLU A 271 -0.26 6.14 3.80
CA GLU A 271 1.06 6.77 3.65
C GLU A 271 1.15 7.57 2.34
N PHE A 272 0.57 7.06 1.25
CA PHE A 272 0.39 7.81 0.00
C PHE A 272 -0.31 9.15 0.24
N LEU A 273 -1.39 9.16 1.03
CA LEU A 273 -2.14 10.39 1.31
C LEU A 273 -1.34 11.41 2.12
N LYS A 274 -0.52 10.96 3.08
CA LYS A 274 0.37 11.85 3.86
C LYS A 274 1.43 12.48 2.98
N ASP A 275 2.13 11.67 2.19
CA ASP A 275 3.19 12.16 1.30
C ASP A 275 2.62 13.05 0.19
N TYR A 276 1.39 12.77 -0.27
CA TYR A 276 0.71 13.63 -1.24
C TYR A 276 0.38 15.00 -0.63
N GLN A 277 -0.04 15.04 0.64
CA GLN A 277 -0.24 16.29 1.38
C GLN A 277 1.07 17.06 1.57
N LEU A 278 2.15 16.36 1.90
CA LEU A 278 3.49 16.97 2.01
C LEU A 278 3.97 17.53 0.66
N LEU A 279 3.80 16.78 -0.43
CA LEU A 279 4.14 17.24 -1.78
C LEU A 279 3.33 18.48 -2.18
N LYS A 280 2.04 18.51 -1.84
CA LYS A 280 1.17 19.67 -2.04
C LYS A 280 1.66 20.89 -1.27
N PHE A 281 2.03 20.72 -0.01
CA PHE A 281 2.60 21.78 0.81
C PHE A 281 3.91 22.33 0.23
N ARG A 282 4.83 21.46 -0.23
CA ARG A 282 6.08 21.89 -0.88
C ARG A 282 5.84 22.69 -2.16
N VAL A 283 4.84 22.30 -2.96
CA VAL A 283 4.44 23.07 -4.15
C VAL A 283 3.95 24.46 -3.76
N CYS A 284 3.01 24.55 -2.81
CA CYS A 284 2.42 25.82 -2.38
C CYS A 284 3.46 26.74 -1.74
N SER A 285 4.27 26.22 -0.81
CA SER A 285 5.31 27.00 -0.11
C SER A 285 6.40 27.54 -1.05
N LEU A 286 6.85 26.74 -2.04
CA LEU A 286 7.82 27.22 -3.02
C LEU A 286 7.28 28.40 -3.84
N VAL A 287 6.01 28.33 -4.24
CA VAL A 287 5.40 29.40 -5.05
C VAL A 287 5.24 30.68 -4.23
N VAL A 288 4.81 30.57 -2.96
CA VAL A 288 4.72 31.71 -2.03
C VAL A 288 6.09 32.35 -1.82
N SER A 289 7.12 31.55 -1.51
CA SER A 289 8.47 32.04 -1.21
C SER A 289 9.06 32.83 -2.38
N ASN A 290 8.92 32.31 -3.59
CA ASN A 290 9.41 32.98 -4.80
C ASN A 290 8.58 34.22 -5.19
N SER A 291 7.32 34.32 -4.75
CA SER A 291 6.51 35.53 -4.94
C SER A 291 7.07 36.68 -4.09
N ASN A 292 7.33 36.41 -2.82
CA ASN A 292 7.89 37.38 -1.87
C ASN A 292 9.29 37.89 -2.28
N GLU A 293 10.15 37.02 -2.83
CA GLU A 293 11.49 37.44 -3.32
C GLU A 293 11.42 38.47 -4.46
N ASN A 294 10.40 38.40 -5.32
CA ASN A 294 10.26 39.32 -6.45
C ASN A 294 9.75 40.69 -6.04
N GLU A 295 8.93 40.77 -4.98
CA GLU A 295 8.44 42.06 -4.44
C GLU A 295 9.58 42.87 -3.80
N ASN A 296 10.45 42.22 -3.03
CA ASN A 296 11.58 42.87 -2.36
C ASN A 296 12.60 43.50 -3.33
N ILE A 297 12.79 42.94 -4.53
CA ILE A 297 13.71 43.49 -5.54
C ILE A 297 13.15 44.76 -6.20
N GLY A 298 11.83 44.97 -6.14
CA GLY A 298 11.14 46.10 -6.77
C GLY A 298 11.26 47.41 -5.99
N GLU A 299 11.33 47.36 -4.66
CA GLU A 299 11.24 48.58 -3.82
C GLU A 299 12.58 49.29 -3.60
N GLU A 300 13.72 48.61 -3.75
CA GLU A 300 15.04 49.17 -3.41
C GLU A 300 15.65 50.13 -4.48
N LYS A 301 14.89 50.48 -5.53
CA LYS A 301 15.41 51.29 -6.67
C LYS A 301 14.81 52.68 -6.86
N THR A 302 14.07 53.21 -5.89
CA THR A 302 13.35 54.50 -6.07
C THR A 302 13.80 55.69 -5.22
N ASP A 303 14.92 55.59 -4.49
CA ASP A 303 15.46 56.72 -3.72
C ASP A 303 16.86 57.13 -4.18
N ALA A 304 16.96 57.63 -5.40
CA ALA A 304 18.03 58.55 -5.76
C ALA A 304 17.53 59.55 -6.80
N GLU A 305 17.56 60.83 -6.40
CA GLU A 305 17.61 62.01 -7.27
C GLU A 305 16.27 62.68 -7.64
N SER A 306 15.75 63.47 -6.70
CA SER A 306 15.03 64.70 -7.03
C SER A 306 15.17 65.74 -5.92
N ASP A 307 16.37 66.29 -5.78
CA ASP A 307 16.55 67.62 -5.21
C ASP A 307 15.91 68.65 -6.16
N ARG A 308 14.74 69.20 -5.78
CA ARG A 308 14.35 70.54 -6.22
C ARG A 308 13.59 71.29 -5.14
N ASP A 309 14.30 72.27 -4.59
CA ASP A 309 13.75 73.54 -4.14
C ASP A 309 12.69 74.06 -5.12
N THR A 310 11.43 74.21 -4.69
CA THR A 310 10.62 75.39 -5.08
C THR A 310 9.49 75.67 -4.09
N LYS A 311 9.63 76.79 -3.38
CA LYS A 311 8.54 77.50 -2.68
C LYS A 311 7.53 78.06 -3.68
N ASN A 312 6.23 77.92 -3.43
CA ASN A 312 5.31 79.03 -3.08
C ASN A 312 3.82 78.74 -3.36
N SER A 313 3.02 79.33 -2.47
CA SER A 313 1.70 79.95 -2.72
C SER A 313 0.42 79.09 -2.68
N SER A 314 -0.19 79.12 -1.49
CA SER A 314 -1.61 79.45 -1.21
C SER A 314 -2.62 79.54 -2.37
N GLN A 315 -3.76 78.83 -2.25
CA GLN A 315 -5.08 79.42 -1.91
C GLN A 315 -6.22 78.38 -1.88
N THR A 316 -7.07 78.52 -0.85
CA THR A 316 -8.52 78.26 -0.72
C THR A 316 -9.32 77.75 -1.92
N SER A 317 -10.19 76.74 -1.73
CA SER A 317 -11.65 76.89 -1.55
C SER A 317 -12.42 75.57 -1.69
N LEU A 318 -13.50 75.43 -0.91
CA LEU A 318 -14.58 74.45 -1.10
C LEU A 318 -15.13 74.46 -2.53
N ASP A 319 -15.46 73.30 -3.09
CA ASP A 319 -16.83 72.95 -3.50
C ASP A 319 -16.92 71.46 -3.86
N GLY A 320 -18.08 70.86 -3.61
CA GLY A 320 -18.31 69.43 -3.76
C GLY A 320 -18.51 68.99 -5.21
N LYS A 321 -18.13 67.74 -5.50
CA LYS A 321 -18.82 66.94 -6.51
C LYS A 321 -18.64 65.44 -6.28
N MET A 322 -19.79 64.81 -6.29
CA MET A 322 -20.14 63.40 -6.28
C MET A 322 -19.42 62.63 -7.40
N GLU A 323 -18.74 61.54 -7.03
CA GLU A 323 -18.18 60.54 -7.95
C GLU A 323 -18.16 59.14 -7.30
N PRO A 324 -18.01 58.05 -8.10
CA PRO A 324 -18.85 56.87 -8.01
C PRO A 324 -18.24 55.77 -7.13
N SER A 325 -19.13 54.87 -6.70
CA SER A 325 -18.88 53.52 -6.18
C SER A 325 -17.43 53.04 -6.28
N LYS A 326 -16.74 53.09 -5.14
CA LYS A 326 -15.52 52.32 -4.88
C LYS A 326 -15.77 50.85 -5.25
N LYS A 327 -14.99 50.35 -6.21
CA LYS A 327 -14.71 48.92 -6.31
C LYS A 327 -14.15 48.49 -4.96
N VAL A 328 -14.77 47.47 -4.40
CA VAL A 328 -14.21 46.70 -3.29
C VAL A 328 -13.02 45.97 -3.88
N ASP A 329 -11.82 46.50 -3.64
CA ASP A 329 -10.61 45.72 -3.78
C ASP A 329 -10.75 44.58 -2.77
N VAL A 330 -10.87 43.37 -3.31
CA VAL A 330 -10.85 42.15 -2.52
C VAL A 330 -9.40 42.02 -2.08
N ASP A 331 -9.11 42.48 -0.86
CA ASP A 331 -7.90 42.10 -0.14
C ASP A 331 -7.84 40.58 -0.14
N HIS A 332 -7.01 40.03 -1.02
CA HIS A 332 -6.66 38.63 -1.01
C HIS A 332 -5.97 38.39 0.34
N SER A 333 -6.65 37.68 1.24
CA SER A 333 -6.09 37.23 2.51
C SER A 333 -4.93 36.27 2.24
N SER A 334 -3.73 36.79 1.95
CA SER A 334 -2.45 36.08 1.96
C SER A 334 -1.86 35.97 3.38
N LEU A 335 -2.55 36.53 4.37
CA LEU A 335 -2.05 36.89 5.70
C LEU A 335 -1.90 35.72 6.70
N LEU A 336 -1.73 34.49 6.24
CA LEU A 336 -1.57 33.33 7.16
C LEU A 336 -0.40 32.40 6.84
N VAL A 337 0.32 32.60 5.74
CA VAL A 337 1.54 31.80 5.44
C VAL A 337 2.83 32.58 5.77
N ASP A 338 2.71 33.87 6.07
CA ASP A 338 3.81 34.84 5.98
C ASP A 338 4.73 34.93 7.23
N SER A 339 4.55 34.09 8.25
CA SER A 339 5.32 34.21 9.51
C SER A 339 6.23 33.03 9.85
N VAL A 340 6.32 32.02 9.00
CA VAL A 340 7.15 30.82 9.28
C VAL A 340 8.48 30.81 8.53
N TYR A 341 8.72 31.73 7.57
CA TYR A 341 9.80 31.57 6.59
C TYR A 341 10.93 32.62 6.59
N GLU A 342 10.97 33.56 7.54
CA GLU A 342 12.02 34.61 7.51
C GLU A 342 13.43 34.14 7.94
N ASN A 343 13.60 32.90 8.40
CA ASN A 343 14.92 32.33 8.63
C ASN A 343 15.09 31.11 7.72
N GLU A 344 16.23 30.99 7.02
CA GLU A 344 16.57 29.80 6.22
C GLU A 344 16.11 28.54 6.98
N PRO A 345 15.13 27.79 6.46
CA PRO A 345 14.58 26.67 7.20
C PRO A 345 15.73 25.71 7.43
N ASN A 346 16.08 25.54 8.70
CA ASN A 346 16.92 24.44 9.11
C ASN A 346 16.25 23.19 8.50
N PRO A 347 16.93 22.37 7.69
CA PRO A 347 16.33 21.27 6.92
C PRO A 347 15.68 20.16 7.77
N GLU A 348 15.50 20.40 9.07
CA GLU A 348 15.12 19.49 10.13
C GLU A 348 13.85 19.91 10.89
N GLU A 349 13.21 21.06 10.58
CA GLU A 349 11.89 21.33 11.16
C GLU A 349 10.88 20.36 10.56
N GLU A 350 10.67 19.26 11.28
CA GLU A 350 9.68 18.24 11.00
C GLU A 350 8.30 18.90 10.96
N ILE A 351 7.78 19.08 9.75
CA ILE A 351 6.47 19.69 9.54
C ILE A 351 5.44 18.84 10.28
N ASP A 352 4.71 19.47 11.20
CA ASP A 352 3.67 18.79 11.96
C ASP A 352 2.59 18.27 11.01
N MET A 353 2.56 16.94 10.86
CA MET A 353 1.60 16.26 9.99
C MET A 353 0.15 16.54 10.42
N ASP A 354 -0.12 16.82 11.69
CA ASP A 354 -1.48 17.13 12.14
C ASP A 354 -1.96 18.49 11.59
N GLN A 355 -1.06 19.47 11.46
CA GLN A 355 -1.36 20.78 10.84
C GLN A 355 -1.57 20.66 9.33
N LEU A 356 -0.80 19.78 8.66
CA LEU A 356 -0.98 19.49 7.24
C LEU A 356 -2.33 18.80 6.96
N ILE A 357 -2.72 17.86 7.81
CA ILE A 357 -3.97 17.09 7.66
C ILE A 357 -5.20 17.93 8.02
N SER A 358 -5.11 18.76 9.07
CA SER A 358 -6.19 19.68 9.49
C SER A 358 -6.54 20.72 8.42
N GLY A 359 -5.56 21.00 7.56
CA GLY A 359 -5.67 21.95 6.48
C GLY A 359 -5.29 23.38 6.88
N GLU A 360 -4.54 23.53 7.97
CA GLU A 360 -4.04 24.83 8.47
C GLU A 360 -3.01 25.43 7.51
N LEU A 361 -2.10 24.60 6.99
CA LEU A 361 -1.03 25.02 6.08
C LEU A 361 -1.43 24.94 4.60
N VAL A 362 -2.23 23.94 4.21
CA VAL A 362 -2.71 23.73 2.83
C VAL A 362 -4.12 23.17 2.83
N PRO A 363 -4.93 23.36 1.78
CA PRO A 363 -6.29 22.80 1.74
C PRO A 363 -6.30 21.29 2.02
N PRO A 364 -7.23 20.80 2.87
CA PRO A 364 -7.24 19.41 3.30
C PRO A 364 -7.61 18.44 2.16
N LEU A 365 -7.43 17.13 2.38
CA LEU A 365 -7.88 16.11 1.43
C LEU A 365 -9.41 16.16 1.30
N PRO A 366 -9.99 15.81 0.13
CA PRO A 366 -9.38 15.19 -1.04
C PRO A 366 -8.86 16.18 -2.12
N ILE A 367 -8.69 17.45 -1.79
CA ILE A 367 -8.31 18.50 -2.77
C ILE A 367 -6.94 18.21 -3.38
N THR A 368 -6.86 18.26 -4.71
CA THR A 368 -5.62 17.96 -5.48
C THR A 368 -4.63 19.13 -5.45
N ILE A 369 -3.37 18.88 -5.86
CA ILE A 369 -2.34 19.92 -5.93
C ILE A 369 -2.76 21.10 -6.83
N PRO A 370 -3.22 20.89 -8.09
CA PRO A 370 -3.69 21.99 -8.93
C PRO A 370 -4.83 22.80 -8.30
N GLU A 371 -5.77 22.13 -7.63
CA GLU A 371 -6.91 22.77 -6.98
C GLU A 371 -6.49 23.58 -5.75
N ALA A 372 -5.50 23.10 -5.00
CA ALA A 372 -4.94 23.81 -3.87
C ALA A 372 -4.19 25.08 -4.28
N VAL A 373 -3.33 24.98 -5.29
CA VAL A 373 -2.63 26.13 -5.91
C VAL A 373 -3.64 27.16 -6.40
N TYR A 374 -4.72 26.72 -7.05
CA TYR A 374 -5.79 27.60 -7.51
C TYR A 374 -6.55 28.26 -6.35
N LYS A 375 -6.95 27.50 -5.33
CA LYS A 375 -7.68 28.02 -4.15
C LYS A 375 -6.86 29.03 -3.34
N MET A 376 -5.54 28.87 -3.32
CA MET A 376 -4.62 29.79 -2.64
C MET A 376 -4.23 31.00 -3.51
N GLY A 377 -4.72 31.10 -4.75
CA GLY A 377 -4.40 32.24 -5.63
C GLY A 377 -3.01 32.18 -6.28
N LEU A 378 -2.29 31.08 -6.13
CA LEU A 378 -0.86 30.94 -6.49
C LEU A 378 -0.62 30.58 -7.97
N ILE A 379 -1.69 30.46 -8.77
CA ILE A 379 -1.56 29.98 -10.15
C ILE A 379 -0.81 30.98 -11.05
N LEU A 380 -0.96 32.29 -10.80
CA LEU A 380 -0.29 33.32 -11.58
C LEU A 380 1.21 33.34 -11.28
N ASP A 381 1.57 33.28 -10.00
CA ASP A 381 2.96 33.26 -9.54
C ASP A 381 3.71 32.03 -10.07
N LEU A 382 3.04 30.88 -10.05
CA LEU A 382 3.58 29.67 -10.65
C LEU A 382 3.78 29.79 -12.18
N GLN A 383 2.87 30.48 -12.88
CA GLN A 383 3.04 30.75 -14.32
C GLN A 383 4.22 31.70 -14.57
N MET A 384 4.36 32.76 -13.78
CA MET A 384 5.51 33.68 -13.87
C MET A 384 6.84 32.96 -13.61
N MET A 385 6.87 32.05 -12.63
CA MET A 385 8.03 31.20 -12.34
C MET A 385 8.35 30.23 -13.50
N ASN A 386 7.34 29.68 -14.18
CA ASN A 386 7.57 28.83 -15.35
C ASN A 386 8.03 29.64 -16.57
N ASP A 387 7.50 30.85 -16.74
CA ASP A 387 7.91 31.77 -17.81
C ASP A 387 9.37 32.21 -17.64
N SER A 388 9.84 32.45 -16.42
CA SER A 388 11.24 32.76 -16.14
C SER A 388 12.17 31.58 -16.43
N GLN A 389 11.68 30.34 -16.34
CA GLN A 389 12.37 29.12 -16.76
C GLN A 389 12.25 28.84 -18.27
N GLY A 390 11.65 29.75 -19.05
CA GLY A 390 11.50 29.63 -20.51
C GLY A 390 10.36 28.72 -20.97
N LYS A 391 9.47 28.29 -20.08
CA LYS A 391 8.33 27.40 -20.38
C LYS A 391 7.03 28.21 -20.59
N LYS A 392 6.86 28.82 -21.77
CA LYS A 392 5.73 29.72 -22.08
C LYS A 392 4.41 29.04 -22.45
N GLU A 393 4.24 27.75 -22.15
CA GLU A 393 3.04 27.02 -22.56
C GLU A 393 1.88 27.31 -21.61
N ARG A 394 0.90 28.11 -22.08
CA ARG A 394 -0.37 28.29 -21.38
C ARG A 394 -1.15 26.99 -21.35
N THR A 395 -1.24 26.41 -20.18
CA THR A 395 -1.88 25.12 -19.93
C THR A 395 -2.98 25.27 -18.89
N THR A 396 -3.88 24.28 -18.81
CA THR A 396 -4.84 24.22 -17.71
C THR A 396 -4.10 23.99 -16.38
N PRO A 397 -4.68 24.33 -15.21
CA PRO A 397 -4.01 24.14 -13.92
C PRO A 397 -3.47 22.71 -13.71
N LYS A 398 -4.21 21.70 -14.20
CA LYS A 398 -3.78 20.30 -14.14
C LYS A 398 -2.57 19.97 -15.02
N MET A 399 -2.43 20.66 -16.14
CA MET A 399 -1.37 20.46 -17.13
C MET A 399 -0.20 21.43 -16.95
N THR A 400 -0.25 22.30 -15.93
CA THR A 400 0.84 23.22 -15.62
C THR A 400 2.08 22.42 -15.23
N LEU A 401 3.21 22.77 -15.84
CA LEU A 401 4.48 22.09 -15.62
C LEU A 401 5.01 22.38 -14.21
N VAL A 402 5.62 21.36 -13.62
CA VAL A 402 6.27 21.47 -12.32
C VAL A 402 7.58 22.27 -12.47
N PRO A 403 7.86 23.24 -11.57
CA PRO A 403 9.15 23.94 -11.50
C PRO A 403 10.31 22.96 -11.36
N GLN A 404 11.48 23.29 -11.91
CA GLN A 404 12.63 22.38 -11.93
C GLN A 404 13.02 21.89 -10.52
N ASN A 405 12.93 22.75 -9.50
CA ASN A 405 13.30 22.46 -8.12
C ASN A 405 12.42 21.38 -7.45
N LEU A 406 11.21 21.15 -7.96
CA LEU A 406 10.27 20.17 -7.40
C LEU A 406 10.26 18.84 -8.17
N LYS A 407 10.96 18.74 -9.30
CA LYS A 407 10.98 17.51 -10.10
C LYS A 407 11.49 16.32 -9.31
N ASP A 408 12.50 16.51 -8.48
CA ASP A 408 13.07 15.45 -7.65
C ASP A 408 12.06 14.92 -6.63
N ASP A 409 11.22 15.79 -6.06
CA ASP A 409 10.17 15.39 -5.12
C ASP A 409 9.06 14.60 -5.82
N PHE A 410 8.64 15.02 -7.02
CA PHE A 410 7.68 14.27 -7.84
C PHE A 410 8.25 12.91 -8.27
N TRP A 411 9.53 12.84 -8.61
CA TRP A 411 10.22 11.60 -8.96
C TRP A 411 10.32 10.65 -7.76
N LYS A 412 10.70 11.14 -6.59
CA LYS A 412 10.72 10.38 -5.33
C LYS A 412 9.33 9.81 -5.02
N PHE A 413 8.28 10.63 -5.18
CA PHE A 413 6.90 10.19 -4.99
C PHE A 413 6.51 9.06 -5.98
N TYR A 414 6.88 9.20 -7.25
CA TYR A 414 6.65 8.17 -8.27
C TYR A 414 7.34 6.83 -7.93
N ILE A 415 8.63 6.86 -7.56
CA ILE A 415 9.38 5.65 -7.18
C ILE A 415 8.76 5.00 -5.92
N LYS A 416 8.35 5.81 -4.95
CA LYS A 416 7.85 5.30 -3.65
C LYS A 416 6.51 4.58 -3.78
N TYR A 417 5.61 5.05 -4.66
CA TYR A 417 4.22 4.58 -4.71
C TYR A 417 3.72 4.05 -6.05
N ILE A 418 4.21 4.56 -7.19
CA ILE A 418 3.58 4.32 -8.50
C ILE A 418 4.35 3.28 -9.33
N GLN A 419 5.68 3.22 -9.20
CA GLN A 419 6.49 2.24 -9.92
C GLN A 419 6.02 0.80 -9.63
N GLU A 420 5.97 -0.08 -10.64
CA GLU A 420 5.40 -1.43 -10.52
C GLU A 420 6.05 -2.27 -9.40
N ASP A 421 7.34 -2.04 -9.14
CA ASP A 421 8.13 -2.71 -8.11
C ASP A 421 8.37 -1.83 -6.86
N ALA A 422 7.60 -0.75 -6.70
CA ALA A 422 7.74 0.15 -5.56
C ALA A 422 7.45 -0.58 -4.23
N LEU A 423 8.20 -0.20 -3.19
CA LEU A 423 8.08 -0.82 -1.86
C LEU A 423 6.70 -0.58 -1.24
N LEU A 424 6.14 0.61 -1.47
CA LEU A 424 4.80 1.02 -1.07
C LEU A 424 3.89 1.15 -2.30
N ALA A 425 4.08 0.30 -3.31
CA ALA A 425 3.23 0.29 -4.50
C ALA A 425 1.75 0.24 -4.13
N VAL A 426 1.02 1.29 -4.49
CA VAL A 426 -0.44 1.36 -4.27
C VAL A 426 -1.15 0.54 -5.35
N ASN A 427 -2.23 -0.13 -4.98
CA ASN A 427 -2.96 -1.04 -5.88
C ASN A 427 -3.84 -0.25 -6.87
N ILE A 428 -3.22 0.28 -7.92
CA ILE A 428 -3.85 1.12 -8.95
C ILE A 428 -3.89 0.37 -10.30
N PRO A 429 -4.95 0.50 -11.11
CA PRO A 429 -5.00 -0.13 -12.43
C PRO A 429 -3.95 0.43 -13.39
N ILE A 430 -3.42 -0.45 -14.26
CA ILE A 430 -2.41 -0.12 -15.29
C ILE A 430 -2.84 1.05 -16.19
N LYS A 431 -4.15 1.23 -16.40
CA LYS A 431 -4.71 2.35 -17.17
C LYS A 431 -4.30 3.73 -16.62
N ILE A 432 -4.10 3.83 -15.31
CA ILE A 432 -3.66 5.06 -14.62
C ILE A 432 -2.13 5.09 -14.53
N ILE A 433 -1.48 3.96 -14.26
CA ILE A 433 -0.01 3.88 -14.12
C ILE A 433 0.72 4.19 -15.44
N ALA A 434 0.23 3.65 -16.57
CA ALA A 434 0.87 3.81 -17.87
C ALA A 434 1.09 5.28 -18.29
N PRO A 435 0.09 6.17 -18.29
CA PRO A 435 0.30 7.58 -18.65
C PRO A 435 1.22 8.32 -17.67
N ILE A 436 1.18 7.99 -16.38
CA ILE A 436 2.10 8.56 -15.38
C ILE A 436 3.54 8.13 -15.69
N SER A 437 3.75 6.84 -15.93
CA SER A 437 5.06 6.28 -16.28
C SER A 437 5.63 6.87 -17.56
N ASP A 438 4.77 7.09 -18.58
CA ASP A 438 5.17 7.73 -19.84
C ASP A 438 5.54 9.20 -19.63
N ALA A 439 4.76 9.95 -18.84
CA ALA A 439 5.05 11.35 -18.51
C ALA A 439 6.37 11.49 -17.75
N VAL A 440 6.59 10.64 -16.76
CA VAL A 440 7.82 10.60 -15.95
C VAL A 440 9.03 10.22 -16.80
N LYS A 441 8.93 9.20 -17.67
CA LYS A 441 10.00 8.80 -18.59
C LYS A 441 10.42 9.91 -19.56
N ASN A 442 9.48 10.78 -19.91
CA ASN A 442 9.72 11.95 -20.76
C ASN A 442 10.10 13.22 -19.96
N GLU A 443 10.28 13.11 -18.63
CA GLU A 443 10.54 14.22 -17.71
C GLU A 443 9.48 15.35 -17.75
N LYS A 444 8.26 15.02 -18.18
CA LYS A 444 7.12 15.94 -18.30
C LYS A 444 6.24 15.86 -17.05
N TYR A 445 6.74 16.40 -15.94
CA TYR A 445 6.00 16.49 -14.70
C TYR A 445 4.97 17.62 -14.76
N THR A 446 3.70 17.29 -14.53
CA THR A 446 2.60 18.24 -14.39
C THR A 446 2.04 18.21 -12.97
N LEU A 447 1.45 19.31 -12.49
CA LEU A 447 0.88 19.37 -11.15
C LEU A 447 -0.18 18.28 -10.89
N GLY A 448 -0.98 17.96 -11.91
CA GLY A 448 -2.07 16.98 -11.81
C GLY A 448 -1.67 15.55 -12.18
N ILE A 449 -0.37 15.24 -12.32
CA ILE A 449 0.10 13.93 -12.79
C ILE A 449 -0.39 12.77 -11.91
N PHE A 450 -0.64 13.00 -10.62
CA PHE A 450 -1.09 11.97 -9.67
C PHE A 450 -2.58 12.08 -9.29
N ASP A 451 -3.39 12.93 -9.94
CA ASP A 451 -4.81 13.15 -9.59
C ASP A 451 -5.64 11.85 -9.70
N ASP A 452 -5.52 11.13 -10.82
CA ASP A 452 -6.25 9.87 -11.05
C ASP A 452 -5.82 8.77 -10.06
N ALA A 453 -4.54 8.77 -9.69
CA ALA A 453 -3.99 7.85 -8.69
C ALA A 453 -4.55 8.15 -7.29
N LEU A 454 -4.62 9.43 -6.93
CA LEU A 454 -5.24 9.88 -5.67
C LEU A 454 -6.70 9.47 -5.57
N GLU A 455 -7.49 9.65 -6.64
CA GLU A 455 -8.89 9.26 -6.66
C GLU A 455 -9.07 7.75 -6.42
N GLU A 456 -8.25 6.92 -7.07
CA GLU A 456 -8.30 5.46 -6.89
C GLU A 456 -7.89 5.04 -5.47
N VAL A 457 -6.86 5.66 -4.89
CA VAL A 457 -6.43 5.39 -3.51
C VAL A 457 -7.53 5.77 -2.52
N LEU A 458 -8.17 6.93 -2.69
CA LEU A 458 -9.30 7.37 -1.88
C LEU A 458 -10.49 6.41 -2.00
N ASN A 459 -10.79 5.96 -3.21
CA ASN A 459 -11.85 4.98 -3.46
C ASN A 459 -11.53 3.63 -2.79
N SER A 460 -10.28 3.19 -2.83
CA SER A 460 -9.81 1.96 -2.18
C SER A 460 -9.95 2.03 -0.65
N LEU A 461 -9.56 3.16 -0.04
CA LEU A 461 -9.75 3.39 1.40
C LEU A 461 -11.24 3.46 1.78
N TYR A 462 -12.04 4.18 1.01
CA TYR A 462 -13.48 4.31 1.25
C TYR A 462 -14.22 2.97 1.15
N THR A 463 -13.85 2.13 0.18
CA THR A 463 -14.54 0.85 -0.07
C THR A 463 -14.10 -0.26 0.88
N ASN A 464 -12.81 -0.31 1.24
CA ASN A 464 -12.23 -1.43 1.98
C ASN A 464 -11.99 -1.10 3.46
N THR A 465 -11.34 0.03 3.75
CA THR A 465 -10.84 0.36 5.09
C THR A 465 -11.88 1.10 5.93
N TYR A 466 -12.57 2.07 5.35
CA TYR A 466 -13.55 2.89 6.05
C TYR A 466 -14.68 2.08 6.70
N PRO A 467 -15.28 1.05 6.07
CA PRO A 467 -16.32 0.25 6.70
C PRO A 467 -15.81 -0.62 7.87
N ILE A 468 -14.51 -0.91 7.91
CA ILE A 468 -13.88 -1.67 9.00
C ILE A 468 -13.60 -0.73 10.17
N MET A 469 -13.08 0.46 9.90
CA MET A 469 -12.94 1.53 10.89
C MET A 469 -14.28 1.85 11.57
N LEU A 470 -15.37 1.97 10.80
CA LEU A 470 -16.70 2.24 11.38
C LEU A 470 -17.25 1.11 12.25
N LYS A 471 -16.72 -0.12 12.15
CA LYS A 471 -17.13 -1.26 12.99
C LYS A 471 -16.30 -1.40 14.26
N THR A 472 -15.10 -0.83 14.26
CA THR A 472 -14.19 -0.84 15.42
C THR A 472 -14.41 0.36 16.34
N LEU A 473 -15.22 1.34 15.90
CA LEU A 473 -15.87 2.36 16.74
C LEU A 473 -17.06 1.76 17.50
#